data_AF-A0A9D7X0X3-F1
#
_entry.id   AF-A0A9D7X0X3-F1
#
_cell.length_a   1.000
_cell.length_b   1.000
_cell.length_c   1.000
_cell.angle_alpha   90.00
_cell.angle_beta   90.00
_cell.angle_gamma   90.00
#
_symmetry.space_group_name_H-M   'P 1'
#
loop_
_entity.id
_entity.type
_entity.pdbx_description
1 polymer ?
#
loop_
_entity_poly.entity_id
_entity_poly.type
_entity_poly.pdbx_seq_one_letter_code
_entity_poly.pdbx_strand_id
1 'polypeptide(L)'
;MSTSITPPRFWPWAIAFLITRAGDIWSTSIWMLQPGGEQGEMNPLSSVLGFTFWPLLASNVLLTAVILYGHWWYCRTYAVRSVQGAPKNRWQFLSLVHYARPDHERYLAFRSGREPKLYYAQLVHCTLQAVAVVSVLVILHNLGQFHSWAIQDTIREVFIRPMYVIYSVGFFLLCFFYAHMAGREFRTWQYARIGRK
;
A
#
# COMPACT_ATOMS: atom_id res chain seq x y z
N MET A 1 16.58 -27.80 -6.10
CA MET A 1 16.20 -26.52 -6.75
C MET A 1 15.47 -25.62 -5.76
N SER A 2 15.95 -24.38 -5.56
CA SER A 2 15.26 -23.35 -4.77
C SER A 2 14.05 -22.85 -5.57
N THR A 3 12.84 -22.97 -5.03
CA THR A 3 11.65 -22.35 -5.64
C THR A 3 11.61 -20.91 -5.18
N SER A 4 12.23 -20.03 -5.94
CA SER A 4 12.13 -18.59 -5.73
C SER A 4 10.74 -18.14 -6.20
N ILE A 5 9.96 -17.54 -5.30
CA ILE A 5 8.73 -16.84 -5.69
C ILE A 5 9.17 -15.57 -6.43
N THR A 6 8.91 -15.50 -7.73
CA THR A 6 9.29 -14.36 -8.55
C THR A 6 8.48 -13.12 -8.19
N PRO A 7 9.11 -11.94 -8.10
CA PRO A 7 8.39 -10.70 -7.89
C PRO A 7 7.45 -10.40 -9.08
N PRO A 8 6.34 -9.69 -8.85
CA PRO A 8 5.51 -9.19 -9.94
C PRO A 8 6.33 -8.32 -10.90
N ARG A 9 5.91 -8.33 -12.17
CA ARG A 9 6.55 -7.55 -13.25
C ARG A 9 6.52 -6.06 -12.91
N PHE A 10 7.64 -5.38 -13.15
CA PHE A 10 7.80 -3.97 -12.80
C PHE A 10 6.80 -3.06 -13.54
N TRP A 11 6.73 -3.15 -14.87
CA TRP A 11 6.03 -2.19 -15.73
C TRP A 11 4.54 -2.00 -15.45
N PRO A 12 3.70 -3.06 -15.34
CA PRO A 12 2.27 -2.86 -15.13
C PRO A 12 1.95 -2.08 -13.85
N TRP A 13 2.68 -2.37 -12.77
CA TRP A 13 2.53 -1.68 -11.49
C TRP A 13 3.09 -0.27 -11.52
N ALA A 14 4.24 -0.05 -12.16
CA ALA A 14 4.80 1.29 -12.33
C ALA A 14 3.84 2.21 -13.10
N ILE A 15 3.21 1.71 -14.16
CA ILE A 15 2.18 2.44 -14.93
C ILE A 15 0.96 2.73 -14.06
N ALA A 16 0.45 1.73 -13.33
CA ALA A 16 -0.69 1.93 -12.43
C ALA A 16 -0.39 2.97 -11.34
N PHE A 17 0.81 2.97 -10.75
CA PHE A 17 1.23 3.99 -9.80
C PHE A 17 1.30 5.37 -10.45
N LEU A 18 1.91 5.50 -11.63
CA LEU A 18 1.95 6.78 -12.35
C LEU A 18 0.55 7.33 -12.65
N ILE A 19 -0.38 6.49 -13.13
CA ILE A 19 -1.76 6.89 -13.41
C ILE A 19 -2.46 7.36 -12.14
N THR A 20 -2.40 6.58 -11.07
CA THR A 20 -3.04 6.93 -9.79
C THR A 20 -2.43 8.17 -9.16
N ARG A 21 -1.12 8.38 -9.26
CA ARG A 21 -0.45 9.60 -8.76
C ARG A 21 -0.75 10.82 -9.61
N ALA A 22 -0.77 10.70 -10.93
CA ALA A 22 -1.15 11.78 -11.83
C ALA A 22 -2.61 12.19 -11.62
N GLY A 23 -3.52 11.22 -11.44
CA GLY A 23 -4.91 11.46 -11.09
C GLY A 23 -5.07 12.18 -9.75
N ASP A 24 -4.31 11.79 -8.73
CA ASP A 24 -4.33 12.43 -7.41
C ASP A 24 -3.87 13.90 -7.50
N ILE A 25 -2.77 14.17 -8.20
CA ILE A 25 -2.28 15.52 -8.48
C ILE A 25 -3.34 16.34 -9.23
N TRP A 26 -3.90 15.78 -10.30
CA TRP A 26 -4.89 16.47 -11.12
C TRP A 26 -6.17 16.78 -10.32
N SER A 27 -6.74 15.78 -9.63
CA SER A 27 -7.96 15.93 -8.84
C SER A 27 -7.78 16.88 -7.64
N THR A 28 -6.60 16.90 -7.03
CA THR A 28 -6.27 17.88 -5.98
C THR A 28 -6.15 19.29 -6.57
N SER A 29 -5.53 19.42 -7.75
CA SER A 29 -5.33 20.72 -8.39
C SER A 29 -6.64 21.39 -8.78
N ILE A 30 -7.58 20.64 -9.37
CA ILE A 30 -8.89 21.20 -9.76
C ILE A 30 -9.68 21.72 -8.56
N TRP A 31 -9.51 21.11 -7.38
CA TRP A 31 -10.21 21.49 -6.16
C TRP A 31 -9.51 22.66 -5.45
N MET A 32 -8.19 22.58 -5.23
CA MET A 32 -7.45 23.62 -4.49
C MET A 32 -7.34 24.96 -5.22
N LEU A 33 -7.34 24.93 -6.56
CA LEU A 33 -7.24 26.14 -7.37
C LEU A 33 -8.59 26.88 -7.51
N GLN A 34 -9.68 26.37 -6.92
CA GLN A 34 -10.95 27.09 -6.83
C GLN A 34 -10.89 28.22 -5.80
N PRO A 35 -11.68 29.30 -5.98
CA PRO A 35 -11.89 30.30 -4.92
C PRO A 35 -12.39 29.63 -3.63
N GLY A 36 -11.63 29.75 -2.54
CA GLY A 36 -11.97 29.11 -1.25
C GLY A 36 -11.66 27.60 -1.18
N GLY A 37 -11.05 27.00 -2.20
CA GLY A 37 -10.63 25.59 -2.18
C GLY A 37 -9.63 25.29 -1.05
N GLU A 38 -8.86 26.28 -0.63
CA GLU A 38 -7.95 26.16 0.52
C GLU A 38 -8.65 26.27 1.90
N GLN A 39 -9.96 26.49 1.96
CA GLN A 39 -10.71 26.63 3.23
C GLN A 39 -11.61 25.42 3.53
N GLY A 40 -11.67 24.42 2.64
CA GLY A 40 -12.52 23.23 2.77
C GLY A 40 -11.87 22.07 3.56
N GLU A 41 -12.40 20.85 3.39
CA GLU A 41 -11.82 19.63 3.99
C GLU A 41 -10.43 19.35 3.44
N MET A 42 -9.44 19.86 4.17
CA MET A 42 -8.05 19.81 3.80
C MET A 42 -7.41 18.46 4.11
N ASN A 43 -6.46 18.05 3.26
CA ASN A 43 -5.60 16.94 3.61
C ASN A 43 -4.81 17.27 4.92
N PRO A 44 -4.28 16.28 5.64
CA PRO A 44 -3.53 16.50 6.88
C PRO A 44 -2.29 17.39 6.71
N LEU A 45 -1.61 17.37 5.57
CA LEU A 45 -0.47 18.26 5.30
C LEU A 45 -0.92 19.73 5.23
N SER A 46 -2.10 19.99 4.69
CA SER A 46 -2.66 21.34 4.66
C SER A 46 -3.22 21.77 6.01
N SER A 47 -4.01 20.90 6.66
CA SER A 47 -4.67 21.24 7.93
C SER A 47 -3.74 21.24 9.15
N VAL A 48 -2.67 20.44 9.14
CA VAL A 48 -1.71 20.34 10.26
C VAL A 48 -0.39 21.06 9.97
N LEU A 49 0.13 20.96 8.74
CA LEU A 49 1.43 21.55 8.38
C LEU A 49 1.30 22.86 7.59
N GLY A 50 0.07 23.32 7.29
CA GLY A 50 -0.17 24.58 6.59
C GLY A 50 0.25 24.59 5.12
N PHE A 51 0.34 23.41 4.48
CA PHE A 51 0.77 23.32 3.09
C PHE A 51 -0.32 23.90 2.16
N THR A 52 0.04 24.94 1.41
CA THR A 52 -0.72 25.48 0.28
C THR A 52 -0.48 24.67 -0.99
N PHE A 53 -1.05 25.07 -2.13
CA PHE A 53 -0.96 24.32 -3.39
C PHE A 53 0.47 23.90 -3.79
N TRP A 54 1.45 24.80 -3.80
CA TRP A 54 2.80 24.50 -4.29
C TRP A 54 3.55 23.47 -3.42
N PRO A 55 3.60 23.60 -2.08
CA PRO A 55 4.14 22.56 -1.22
C PRO A 55 3.45 21.20 -1.37
N LEU A 56 2.13 21.17 -1.60
CA LEU A 56 1.39 19.91 -1.82
C LEU A 56 1.77 19.27 -3.15
N LEU A 57 1.87 20.05 -4.21
CA LEU A 57 2.31 19.56 -5.51
C LEU A 57 3.72 18.96 -5.41
N ALA A 58 4.64 19.68 -4.77
CA ALA A 58 6.01 19.20 -4.54
C ALA A 58 6.02 17.89 -3.73
N SER A 59 5.21 17.81 -2.67
CA SER A 59 5.07 16.60 -1.85
C SER A 59 4.52 15.42 -2.64
N ASN A 60 3.57 15.65 -3.54
CA ASN A 60 3.01 14.63 -4.42
C ASN A 60 4.03 14.10 -5.43
N VAL A 61 4.84 14.99 -6.02
CA VAL A 61 5.93 14.61 -6.93
C VAL A 61 6.98 13.79 -6.19
N LEU A 62 7.40 14.24 -5.01
CA LEU A 62 8.33 13.50 -4.16
C LEU A 62 7.79 12.12 -3.78
N LEU A 63 6.54 12.05 -3.33
CA LEU A 63 5.89 10.79 -2.97
C LEU A 63 5.80 9.84 -4.18
N THR A 64 5.56 10.37 -5.38
CA THR A 64 5.56 9.58 -6.62
C THR A 64 6.93 8.97 -6.89
N ALA A 65 8.01 9.74 -6.73
CA ALA A 65 9.37 9.23 -6.86
C ALA A 65 9.67 8.13 -5.81
N VAL A 66 9.25 8.34 -4.56
CA VAL A 66 9.38 7.34 -3.47
C VAL A 66 8.63 6.05 -3.79
N ILE A 67 7.41 6.14 -4.33
CA ILE A 67 6.61 4.98 -4.73
C ILE A 67 7.29 4.18 -5.83
N LEU A 68 7.76 4.85 -6.88
CA LEU A 68 8.45 4.20 -8.00
C LEU A 68 9.76 3.56 -7.56
N TYR A 69 10.53 4.27 -6.72
CA TYR A 69 11.76 3.74 -6.14
C TYR A 69 11.47 2.52 -5.24
N GLY A 70 10.45 2.59 -4.39
CA GLY A 70 10.03 1.48 -3.53
C GLY A 70 9.64 0.26 -4.33
N HIS A 71 8.90 0.45 -5.43
CA HIS A 71 8.52 -0.64 -6.34
C HIS A 71 9.73 -1.26 -7.04
N TRP A 72 10.63 -0.42 -7.56
CA TRP A 72 11.88 -0.87 -8.17
C TRP A 72 12.73 -1.68 -7.18
N TRP A 73 12.88 -1.16 -5.96
CA TRP A 73 13.65 -1.79 -4.89
C TRP A 73 13.03 -3.13 -4.49
N TYR A 74 11.70 -3.20 -4.37
CA TYR A 74 10.97 -4.45 -4.13
C TYR A 74 11.23 -5.48 -5.23
N CYS A 75 11.09 -5.12 -6.52
CA CYS A 75 11.33 -6.04 -7.63
C CYS A 75 12.77 -6.59 -7.66
N ARG A 76 13.76 -5.85 -7.14
CA ARG A 76 15.16 -6.27 -7.06
C ARG A 76 15.46 -7.11 -5.82
N THR A 77 14.81 -6.81 -4.69
CA THR A 77 15.15 -7.36 -3.38
C THR A 77 14.32 -8.60 -3.04
N TYR A 78 13.09 -8.67 -3.55
CA TYR A 78 12.16 -9.70 -3.18
C TYR A 78 12.55 -11.06 -3.77
N ALA A 79 12.96 -11.96 -2.88
CA ALA A 79 13.25 -13.35 -3.18
C ALA A 79 12.91 -14.20 -1.95
N VAL A 80 11.75 -14.86 -1.98
CA VAL A 80 11.38 -15.79 -0.90
C VAL A 80 12.17 -17.08 -1.09
N ARG A 81 12.98 -17.44 -0.09
CA ARG A 81 13.75 -18.69 -0.04
C ARG A 81 12.85 -19.84 0.42
N SER A 82 13.16 -21.06 -0.02
CA SER A 82 12.48 -22.25 0.49
C SER A 82 12.73 -22.41 1.98
N VAL A 83 11.67 -22.57 2.78
CA VAL A 83 11.78 -22.84 4.21
C VAL A 83 11.93 -24.34 4.49
N GLN A 84 12.71 -24.67 5.52
CA GLN A 84 12.75 -26.00 6.11
C GLN A 84 11.65 -26.10 7.19
N GLY A 85 10.94 -27.23 7.23
CA GLY A 85 9.82 -27.47 8.15
C GLY A 85 8.48 -27.69 7.46
N ALA A 86 7.45 -27.99 8.25
CA ALA A 86 6.07 -28.23 7.78
C ALA A 86 5.11 -27.21 8.45
N PRO A 87 5.10 -25.95 7.99
CA PRO A 87 4.16 -24.95 8.50
C PRO A 87 2.71 -25.42 8.31
N LYS A 88 1.90 -25.28 9.38
CA LYS A 88 0.48 -25.65 9.38
C LYS A 88 -0.41 -24.58 8.75
N ASN A 89 0.03 -23.33 8.79
CA ASN A 89 -0.71 -22.18 8.27
C ASN A 89 0.24 -21.12 7.69
N ARG A 90 -0.33 -20.08 7.07
CA ARG A 90 0.43 -18.98 6.44
C ARG A 90 1.30 -18.17 7.41
N TRP A 91 0.92 -18.07 8.67
CA TRP A 91 1.64 -17.30 9.68
C TRP A 91 2.86 -18.07 10.17
N GLN A 92 2.74 -19.39 10.42
CA GLN A 92 3.88 -20.26 10.68
C GLN A 92 4.86 -20.26 9.51
N PHE A 93 4.34 -20.25 8.28
CA PHE A 93 5.16 -20.14 7.09
C PHE A 93 5.97 -18.83 7.07
N LEU A 94 5.32 -17.68 7.24
CA LEU A 94 6.05 -16.40 7.31
C LEU A 94 7.01 -16.34 8.50
N SER A 95 6.64 -16.92 9.63
CA SER A 95 7.52 -17.03 10.80
C SER A 95 8.77 -17.85 10.47
N LEU A 96 8.64 -18.94 9.71
CA LEU A 96 9.79 -19.70 9.21
C LEU A 96 10.62 -18.91 8.20
N VAL A 97 9.98 -18.15 7.30
CA VAL A 97 10.66 -17.30 6.31
C VAL A 97 11.53 -16.25 7.02
N HIS A 98 10.97 -15.55 8.00
CA HIS A 98 11.63 -14.41 8.64
C HIS A 98 12.53 -14.79 9.81
N TYR A 99 12.17 -15.82 10.58
CA TYR A 99 12.83 -16.15 11.85
C TYR A 99 13.46 -17.55 11.86
N ALA A 100 13.24 -18.37 10.83
CA ALA A 100 13.58 -19.79 10.83
C ALA A 100 12.98 -20.56 12.03
N ARG A 101 11.89 -20.05 12.60
CA ARG A 101 11.19 -20.60 13.76
C ARG A 101 9.68 -20.51 13.56
N PRO A 102 8.92 -21.59 13.72
CA PRO A 102 7.47 -21.59 13.44
C PRO A 102 6.62 -20.94 14.55
N ASP A 103 7.15 -20.79 15.76
CA ASP A 103 6.49 -20.27 16.97
C ASP A 103 6.64 -18.75 17.16
N HIS A 104 7.25 -18.06 16.20
CA HIS A 104 7.59 -16.63 16.28
C HIS A 104 6.60 -15.73 15.51
N GLU A 105 5.39 -16.21 15.22
CA GLU A 105 4.36 -15.50 14.46
C GLU A 105 4.03 -14.11 15.06
N ARG A 106 3.96 -14.02 16.39
CA ARG A 106 3.67 -12.77 17.11
C ARG A 106 4.65 -11.65 16.82
N TYR A 107 5.89 -11.98 16.41
CA TYR A 107 6.90 -10.97 16.12
C TYR A 107 6.79 -10.40 14.70
N LEU A 108 6.00 -11.03 13.81
CA LEU A 108 5.82 -10.57 12.42
C LEU A 108 5.26 -9.13 12.33
N ALA A 109 4.48 -8.70 13.31
CA ALA A 109 3.89 -7.36 13.33
C ALA A 109 4.84 -6.27 13.85
N PHE A 110 5.88 -6.63 14.61
CA PHE A 110 6.65 -5.67 15.41
C PHE A 110 8.14 -5.63 15.11
N ARG A 111 8.68 -6.69 14.51
CA ARG A 111 10.12 -6.84 14.34
C ARG A 111 10.45 -7.45 12.99
N SER A 112 11.56 -6.99 12.41
CA SER A 112 12.22 -7.70 11.31
C SER A 112 13.03 -8.86 11.86
N GLY A 113 12.87 -10.06 11.29
CA GLY A 113 13.62 -11.24 11.68
C GLY A 113 15.06 -11.26 11.16
N ARG A 114 15.55 -12.46 10.84
CA ARG A 114 16.89 -12.71 10.27
C ARG A 114 17.05 -12.16 8.85
N GLU A 115 15.95 -12.00 8.13
CA GLU A 115 15.93 -11.52 6.73
C GLU A 115 15.22 -10.15 6.63
N PRO A 116 15.81 -9.07 7.18
CA PRO A 116 15.15 -7.76 7.25
C PRO A 116 14.84 -7.18 5.86
N LYS A 117 15.71 -7.43 4.88
CA LYS A 117 15.50 -6.98 3.49
C LYS A 117 14.21 -7.55 2.90
N LEU A 118 13.94 -8.84 3.10
CA LEU A 118 12.73 -9.48 2.62
C LEU A 118 11.49 -8.95 3.35
N TYR A 119 11.59 -8.79 4.68
CA TYR A 119 10.52 -8.22 5.50
C TYR A 119 10.10 -6.83 5.01
N TYR A 120 11.07 -5.91 4.84
CA TYR A 120 10.78 -4.58 4.34
C TYR A 120 10.32 -4.58 2.88
N ALA A 121 10.83 -5.46 2.04
CA ALA A 121 10.34 -5.61 0.66
C ALA A 121 8.85 -5.99 0.64
N GLN A 122 8.43 -6.94 1.47
CA GLN A 122 7.03 -7.33 1.61
C GLN A 122 6.16 -6.17 2.12
N LEU A 123 6.62 -5.45 3.14
CA LEU A 123 5.91 -4.27 3.65
C LEU A 123 5.78 -3.18 2.60
N VAL A 124 6.86 -2.87 1.87
CA VAL A 124 6.83 -1.91 0.76
C VAL A 124 5.79 -2.33 -0.26
N HIS A 125 5.81 -3.58 -0.72
CA HIS A 125 4.83 -4.07 -1.70
C HIS A 125 3.38 -3.88 -1.25
N CYS A 126 3.07 -4.29 -0.01
CA CYS A 126 1.71 -4.16 0.54
C CYS A 126 1.31 -2.69 0.72
N THR A 127 2.25 -1.84 1.14
CA THR A 127 2.04 -0.39 1.30
C THR A 127 1.73 0.25 -0.04
N LEU A 128 2.47 -0.09 -1.10
CA LEU A 128 2.23 0.46 -2.44
C LEU A 128 0.85 0.05 -2.99
N GLN A 129 0.41 -1.18 -2.73
CA GLN A 129 -0.93 -1.62 -3.10
C GLN A 129 -2.03 -0.84 -2.34
N ALA A 130 -1.85 -0.64 -1.03
CA ALA A 130 -2.77 0.17 -0.23
C ALA A 130 -2.81 1.63 -0.73
N VAL A 131 -1.65 2.24 -0.99
CA VAL A 131 -1.55 3.61 -1.50
C VAL A 131 -2.21 3.77 -2.87
N ALA A 132 -2.10 2.79 -3.76
CA ALA A 132 -2.77 2.85 -5.06
C ALA A 132 -4.30 2.91 -4.92
N VAL A 133 -4.88 2.05 -4.05
CA VAL A 133 -6.32 2.04 -3.80
C VAL A 133 -6.76 3.33 -3.10
N VAL A 134 -6.02 3.78 -2.07
CA VAL A 134 -6.28 5.05 -1.39
C VAL A 134 -6.23 6.22 -2.35
N SER A 135 -5.28 6.26 -3.28
CA SER A 135 -5.18 7.32 -4.30
C SER A 135 -6.45 7.37 -5.16
N VAL A 136 -7.01 6.21 -5.56
CA VAL A 136 -8.28 6.16 -6.29
C VAL A 136 -9.43 6.70 -5.44
N LEU A 137 -9.50 6.36 -4.15
CA LEU A 137 -10.53 6.89 -3.25
C LEU A 137 -10.43 8.40 -3.07
N VAL A 138 -9.22 8.94 -2.93
CA VAL A 138 -8.99 10.39 -2.85
C VAL A 138 -9.39 11.08 -4.15
N ILE A 139 -9.05 10.52 -5.31
CA ILE A 139 -9.50 11.03 -6.62
C ILE A 139 -11.02 11.11 -6.69
N LEU A 140 -11.72 10.03 -6.31
CA LEU A 140 -13.19 9.98 -6.33
C LEU A 140 -13.79 10.97 -5.32
N HIS A 141 -13.19 11.13 -4.16
CA HIS A 141 -13.63 12.12 -3.17
C HIS A 141 -13.48 13.54 -3.72
N ASN A 142 -12.29 13.90 -4.23
CA ASN A 142 -12.02 15.22 -4.81
C ASN A 142 -12.96 15.53 -5.99
N LEU A 143 -13.18 14.58 -6.88
CA LEU A 143 -14.10 14.74 -8.01
C LEU A 143 -15.55 14.88 -7.55
N GLY A 144 -15.98 14.07 -6.58
CA GLY A 144 -17.32 14.16 -6.02
C GLY A 144 -17.56 15.51 -5.34
N GLN A 145 -16.56 16.04 -4.63
CA GLN A 145 -16.60 17.37 -4.03
C GLN A 145 -16.69 18.46 -5.11
N PHE A 146 -15.82 18.38 -6.12
CA PHE A 146 -15.79 19.36 -7.22
C PHE A 146 -17.11 19.39 -8.02
N HIS A 147 -17.69 18.23 -8.29
CA HIS A 147 -18.95 18.12 -9.03
C HIS A 147 -20.21 18.14 -8.15
N SER A 148 -20.07 18.34 -6.84
CA SER A 148 -21.18 18.36 -5.87
C SER A 148 -22.10 17.13 -5.99
N TRP A 149 -21.51 15.94 -6.05
CA TRP A 149 -22.28 14.69 -6.09
C TRP A 149 -23.03 14.49 -4.78
N ALA A 150 -24.34 14.23 -4.85
CA ALA A 150 -25.21 14.06 -3.68
C ALA A 150 -24.70 13.03 -2.65
N ILE A 151 -23.98 11.99 -3.12
CA ILE A 151 -23.38 10.99 -2.22
C ILE A 151 -22.33 11.57 -1.27
N GLN A 152 -21.66 12.67 -1.66
CA GLN A 152 -20.67 13.33 -0.80
C GLN A 152 -21.33 13.97 0.43
N ASP A 153 -22.53 14.52 0.27
CA ASP A 153 -23.28 15.11 1.39
C ASP A 153 -23.67 14.01 2.39
N THR A 154 -24.17 12.87 1.90
CA THR A 154 -24.46 11.71 2.75
C THR A 154 -23.21 11.18 3.48
N ILE A 155 -22.08 11.09 2.78
CA ILE A 155 -20.82 10.63 3.40
C ILE A 155 -20.37 11.62 4.49
N ARG A 156 -20.53 12.93 4.26
CA ARG A 156 -20.20 13.97 5.26
C ARG A 156 -21.13 13.92 6.46
N GLU A 157 -22.43 13.72 6.26
CA GLU A 157 -23.39 13.57 7.36
C GLU A 157 -23.05 12.36 8.24
N VAL A 158 -22.68 11.22 7.64
CA VAL A 158 -22.40 9.98 8.38
C VAL A 158 -21.03 10.02 9.06
N PHE A 159 -19.99 10.44 8.35
CA PHE A 159 -18.61 10.28 8.81
C PHE A 159 -17.98 11.56 9.34
N ILE A 160 -18.62 12.72 9.14
CA ILE A 160 -18.16 14.09 9.48
C ILE A 160 -16.89 14.51 8.74
N ARG A 161 -15.88 13.63 8.65
CA ARG A 161 -14.59 13.84 7.99
C ARG A 161 -14.22 12.66 7.09
N PRO A 162 -14.71 12.62 5.83
CA PRO A 162 -14.50 11.50 4.91
C PRO A 162 -13.02 11.17 4.65
N MET A 163 -12.13 12.18 4.69
CA MET A 163 -10.69 11.96 4.51
C MET A 163 -10.07 11.05 5.58
N TYR A 164 -10.50 11.14 6.84
CA TYR A 164 -10.02 10.24 7.91
C TYR A 164 -10.48 8.80 7.70
N VAL A 165 -11.67 8.62 7.13
CA VAL A 165 -12.17 7.30 6.75
C VAL A 165 -11.31 6.70 5.65
N ILE A 166 -10.99 7.48 4.61
CA ILE A 166 -10.11 7.03 3.51
C ILE A 166 -8.74 6.59 4.03
N TYR A 167 -8.14 7.34 4.96
CA TYR A 167 -6.86 6.94 5.57
C TYR A 167 -6.98 5.70 6.45
N SER A 168 -8.07 5.56 7.20
CA SER A 168 -8.34 4.36 8.01
C SER A 168 -8.51 3.13 7.12
N VAL A 169 -9.23 3.27 5.99
CA VAL A 169 -9.33 2.23 4.95
C VAL A 169 -7.95 1.88 4.41
N GLY A 170 -7.08 2.87 4.19
CA GLY A 170 -5.68 2.63 3.82
C GLY A 170 -4.92 1.72 4.79
N PHE A 171 -5.07 1.93 6.10
CA PHE A 171 -4.48 1.06 7.11
C PHE A 171 -5.07 -0.36 7.08
N PHE A 172 -6.39 -0.50 6.99
CA PHE A 172 -7.02 -1.82 6.84
C PHE A 172 -6.57 -2.55 5.57
N LEU A 173 -6.41 -1.82 4.46
CA LEU A 173 -5.90 -2.35 3.20
C LEU A 173 -4.46 -2.85 3.33
N LEU A 174 -3.60 -2.14 4.08
CA LEU A 174 -2.25 -2.62 4.36
C LEU A 174 -2.28 -3.98 5.08
N CYS A 175 -3.08 -4.11 6.14
CA CYS A 175 -3.25 -5.37 6.86
C CYS A 175 -3.82 -6.47 5.94
N PHE A 176 -4.81 -6.14 5.12
CA PHE A 176 -5.43 -7.05 4.16
C PHE A 176 -4.41 -7.54 3.12
N PHE A 177 -3.67 -6.64 2.47
CA PHE A 177 -2.69 -7.00 1.45
C PHE A 177 -1.56 -7.84 2.04
N TYR A 178 -1.12 -7.54 3.27
CA TYR A 178 -0.13 -8.36 3.96
C TYR A 178 -0.64 -9.78 4.22
N ALA A 179 -1.87 -9.94 4.74
CA ALA A 179 -2.49 -11.24 4.97
C ALA A 179 -2.77 -12.02 3.68
N HIS A 180 -3.12 -11.31 2.60
CA HIS A 180 -3.36 -11.87 1.28
C HIS A 180 -2.04 -12.38 0.65
N MET A 181 -1.00 -11.56 0.68
CA MET A 181 0.35 -11.90 0.23
C MET A 181 0.88 -13.13 0.98
N ALA A 182 0.76 -13.13 2.32
CA ALA A 182 1.12 -14.29 3.16
C ALA A 182 0.42 -15.58 2.70
N GLY A 183 -0.88 -15.50 2.43
CA GLY A 183 -1.67 -16.63 1.94
C GLY A 183 -1.24 -17.09 0.54
N ARG A 184 -0.93 -16.15 -0.36
CA ARG A 184 -0.44 -16.46 -1.70
C ARG A 184 0.90 -17.17 -1.66
N GLU A 185 1.87 -16.64 -0.91
CA GLU A 185 3.19 -17.24 -0.78
C GLU A 185 3.13 -18.64 -0.15
N PHE A 186 2.31 -18.81 0.88
CA PHE A 186 2.12 -20.11 1.52
C PHE A 186 1.57 -21.16 0.53
N ARG A 187 0.55 -20.81 -0.26
CA ARG A 187 0.02 -21.70 -1.31
C ARG A 187 1.08 -22.03 -2.36
N THR A 188 1.82 -21.04 -2.84
CA THR A 188 2.91 -21.26 -3.80
C THR A 188 3.96 -22.22 -3.25
N TRP A 189 4.34 -22.07 -1.97
CA TRP A 189 5.24 -23.00 -1.30
C TRP A 189 4.64 -24.41 -1.18
N GLN A 190 3.35 -24.55 -0.84
CA GLN A 190 2.67 -25.85 -0.76
C GLN A 190 2.69 -26.58 -2.11
N TYR A 191 2.31 -25.90 -3.19
CA TYR A 191 2.35 -26.49 -4.55
C TYR A 191 3.76 -26.89 -4.96
N ALA A 192 4.74 -26.01 -4.70
CA ALA A 192 6.15 -26.28 -4.95
C ALA A 192 6.72 -27.48 -4.18
N ARG A 193 6.14 -27.82 -3.02
CA ARG A 193 6.52 -28.99 -2.23
C ARG A 193 5.84 -30.27 -2.70
N ILE A 194 4.57 -30.20 -3.09
CA ILE A 194 3.81 -31.35 -3.60
C ILE A 194 4.42 -31.83 -4.92
N GLY A 195 4.74 -30.93 -5.85
CA GLY A 195 5.37 -31.29 -7.13
C GLY A 195 6.82 -31.78 -7.04
N ARG A 196 7.38 -31.95 -5.83
CA ARG A 196 8.70 -32.55 -5.58
C ARG A 196 8.62 -33.93 -4.92
N LYS A 197 7.43 -34.37 -4.52
CA LYS A 197 7.19 -35.74 -4.08
C LYS A 197 6.81 -36.58 -5.28
#